data_AF-A0A0G4IX84-F1
#
_entry.id   AF-A0A0G4IX84-F1
#
_cell.length_a   1.000
_cell.length_b   1.000
_cell.length_c   1.000
_cell.angle_alpha   90.00
_cell.angle_beta   90.00
_cell.angle_gamma   90.00
#
_symmetry.space_group_name_H-M   'P 1'
#
loop_
_entity.id
_entity.type
_entity.pdbx_description
1 polymer ?
#
loop_
_entity_poly.entity_id
_entity_poly.type
_entity_poly.pdbx_seq_one_letter_code
_entity_poly.pdbx_strand_id
1 'polypeptide(L)'
;MPVKEGACLQADSHMAAPSPDHRPVWKHVQNVGDECADEDTIDADTITAVAFSPSGAYLAAGDKSGRVWIHAEKSSKEFDHVHQYEYYTHFQSHKHDIDYLKSQDIEEKINMIRWCPNTHGSQMLLTTNDKTIKLWKLYQHFVHSITNLNRDGRDGVLRIPVLSHVDTVPACTLKNAFTDAHAYHINSISLNSDHETFISSDDLRINMWHLSVPNVSFNIIDIKPENMEELTEVVTSAQFHPVSCNQLIFSSSRGVIRLMDMRCKALLTSPDVVFESEADLQDRSFFSEIVSSISDATFTRDGRFIVSRDYLTSKIWDVRVPVRPLHVVATHDYIKPRLSDVYENDCIFDKFEVAVAGNRFITGSYNSEAIIYDWDAHLTHRIRPPKPTSL
;
A
#
# COMPACT_ATOMS: atom_id res chain seq x y z
N MET A 1 72.98 15.21 11.78
CA MET A 1 72.64 13.77 11.64
C MET A 1 71.19 13.60 12.08
N PRO A 2 70.37 12.85 11.33
CA PRO A 2 69.19 13.45 10.72
C PRO A 2 67.87 13.01 11.34
N VAL A 3 66.90 13.91 11.23
CA VAL A 3 65.46 13.69 11.39
C VAL A 3 64.99 12.81 10.23
N LYS A 4 64.39 11.64 10.52
CA LYS A 4 63.79 10.77 9.50
C LYS A 4 62.36 11.19 9.23
N GLU A 5 62.10 11.47 7.96
CA GLU A 5 60.81 11.77 7.35
C GLU A 5 59.88 10.54 7.28
N GLY A 6 58.58 10.81 7.36
CA GLY A 6 57.54 10.24 6.50
C GLY A 6 57.32 8.72 6.51
N ALA A 7 56.46 8.23 7.40
CA ALA A 7 55.71 7.01 7.16
C ALA A 7 54.31 7.39 6.63
N CYS A 8 54.19 7.45 5.30
CA CYS A 8 52.90 7.53 4.61
C CYS A 8 52.19 6.18 4.78
N LEU A 9 51.08 6.18 5.51
CA LEU A 9 50.14 5.05 5.55
C LEU A 9 49.53 4.91 4.15
N GLN A 10 49.97 3.92 3.39
CA GLN A 10 49.28 3.50 2.17
C GLN A 10 47.88 3.02 2.56
N ALA A 11 46.88 3.81 2.20
CA ALA A 11 45.50 3.37 2.18
C ALA A 11 45.35 2.37 1.03
N ASP A 12 45.08 1.11 1.36
CA ASP A 12 44.63 0.10 0.40
C ASP A 12 43.24 0.50 -0.11
N SER A 13 43.22 1.41 -1.09
CA SER A 13 42.05 1.75 -1.87
C SER A 13 41.83 0.69 -2.94
N HIS A 14 41.29 -0.45 -2.53
CA HIS A 14 40.56 -1.35 -3.41
C HIS A 14 39.14 -1.52 -2.88
N MET A 15 38.37 -0.43 -2.88
CA MET A 15 36.91 -0.55 -3.04
C MET A 15 36.68 -1.04 -4.46
N ALA A 16 36.53 -2.36 -4.61
CA ALA A 16 36.03 -2.94 -5.83
C ALA A 16 34.69 -2.29 -6.17
N ALA A 17 34.61 -1.68 -7.35
CA ALA A 17 33.33 -1.27 -7.92
C ALA A 17 32.39 -2.50 -7.92
N PRO A 18 31.11 -2.34 -7.56
CA PRO A 18 30.16 -3.45 -7.65
C PRO A 18 30.16 -3.96 -9.10
N SER A 19 30.37 -5.26 -9.26
CA SER A 19 30.37 -5.91 -10.56
C SER A 19 29.01 -5.74 -11.26
N PRO A 20 28.97 -5.43 -12.56
CA PRO A 20 27.75 -5.03 -13.27
C PRO A 20 26.79 -6.19 -13.63
N ASP A 21 26.95 -7.37 -13.03
CA ASP A 21 26.27 -8.60 -13.52
C ASP A 21 25.43 -9.37 -12.48
N HIS A 22 25.13 -8.76 -11.33
CA HIS A 22 24.18 -9.36 -10.37
C HIS A 22 22.72 -9.14 -10.82
N ARG A 23 22.30 -9.90 -11.83
CA ARG A 23 20.87 -10.04 -12.15
C ARG A 23 20.16 -10.65 -10.94
N PRO A 24 19.08 -10.03 -10.43
CA PRO A 24 18.32 -10.60 -9.33
C PRO A 24 17.70 -11.93 -9.78
N VAL A 25 18.03 -13.01 -9.08
CA VAL A 25 17.43 -14.33 -9.32
C VAL A 25 16.25 -14.48 -8.36
N TRP A 26 15.04 -14.39 -8.90
CA TRP A 26 13.80 -14.63 -8.17
C TRP A 26 13.61 -16.12 -7.95
N LYS A 27 13.45 -16.52 -6.70
CA LYS A 27 13.21 -17.91 -6.31
C LYS A 27 11.90 -18.00 -5.55
N HIS A 28 11.18 -19.09 -5.76
CA HIS A 28 10.04 -19.43 -4.94
C HIS A 28 10.51 -19.84 -3.53
N VAL A 29 9.84 -19.34 -2.50
CA VAL A 29 10.22 -19.55 -1.08
C VAL A 29 9.09 -20.22 -0.30
N GLN A 30 7.86 -19.71 -0.42
CA GLN A 30 6.73 -20.18 0.35
C GLN A 30 5.41 -19.98 -0.42
N ASN A 31 4.45 -20.86 -0.14
CA ASN A 31 3.04 -20.68 -0.47
C ASN A 31 2.25 -20.59 0.83
N VAL A 32 1.31 -19.66 0.90
CA VAL A 32 0.42 -19.49 2.05
C VAL A 32 -1.01 -19.49 1.53
N GLY A 33 -1.83 -20.42 1.99
CA GLY A 33 -3.20 -20.65 1.54
C GLY A 33 -3.54 -22.13 1.56
N ASP A 34 -4.84 -22.45 1.58
CA ASP A 34 -5.33 -23.82 1.56
C ASP A 34 -5.69 -24.22 0.12
N GLU A 35 -5.17 -25.35 -0.37
CA GLU A 35 -5.39 -25.81 -1.75
C GLU A 35 -6.72 -26.56 -1.95
N CYS A 36 -7.43 -26.85 -0.86
CA CYS A 36 -8.65 -27.68 -0.84
C CYS A 36 -9.91 -26.93 -0.33
N ALA A 37 -10.04 -25.64 -0.63
CA ALA A 37 -11.22 -24.85 -0.28
C ALA A 37 -12.35 -25.03 -1.33
N ASP A 38 -13.60 -25.11 -0.88
CA ASP A 38 -14.78 -25.07 -1.77
C ASP A 38 -14.89 -23.71 -2.47
N GLU A 39 -15.57 -23.62 -3.62
CA GLU A 39 -15.66 -22.37 -4.43
C GLU A 39 -16.12 -21.14 -3.62
N ASP A 40 -17.13 -21.31 -2.75
CA ASP A 40 -17.62 -20.22 -1.87
C ASP A 40 -16.57 -19.79 -0.83
N THR A 41 -15.73 -20.73 -0.39
CA THR A 41 -14.65 -20.47 0.57
C THR A 41 -13.50 -19.76 -0.13
N ILE A 42 -13.21 -20.10 -1.39
CA ILE A 42 -12.21 -19.41 -2.22
C ILE A 42 -12.60 -17.95 -2.45
N ASP A 43 -13.87 -17.64 -2.71
CA ASP A 43 -14.29 -16.25 -2.93
C ASP A 43 -14.16 -15.41 -1.64
N ALA A 44 -14.55 -15.97 -0.49
CA ALA A 44 -14.41 -15.29 0.81
C ALA A 44 -12.94 -15.09 1.22
N ASP A 45 -12.07 -16.07 0.92
CA ASP A 45 -10.65 -16.07 1.25
C ASP A 45 -9.78 -15.37 0.19
N THR A 46 -10.39 -14.83 -0.87
CA THR A 46 -9.67 -14.08 -1.91
C THR A 46 -8.99 -12.86 -1.31
N ILE A 47 -7.67 -12.77 -1.51
CA ILE A 47 -6.85 -11.68 -1.01
C ILE A 47 -7.08 -10.44 -1.88
N THR A 48 -7.42 -9.33 -1.25
CA THR A 48 -7.74 -8.07 -1.92
C THR A 48 -6.74 -6.96 -1.62
N ALA A 49 -6.00 -7.04 -0.51
CA ALA A 49 -4.99 -6.06 -0.15
C ALA A 49 -3.79 -6.71 0.54
N VAL A 50 -2.57 -6.27 0.21
CA VAL A 50 -1.35 -6.76 0.85
C VAL A 50 -0.43 -5.59 1.19
N ALA A 51 0.14 -5.59 2.39
CA ALA A 51 1.08 -4.55 2.81
C ALA A 51 2.14 -5.07 3.78
N PHE A 52 3.40 -4.73 3.51
CA PHE A 52 4.50 -4.92 4.45
C PHE A 52 4.56 -3.78 5.47
N SER A 53 4.90 -4.11 6.70
CA SER A 53 5.30 -3.12 7.71
C SER A 53 6.56 -2.36 7.27
N PRO A 54 6.79 -1.13 7.74
CA PRO A 54 7.94 -0.33 7.31
C PRO A 54 9.30 -1.01 7.57
N SER A 55 9.39 -1.86 8.60
CA SER A 55 10.59 -2.63 8.92
C SER A 55 10.71 -3.95 8.15
N GLY A 56 9.65 -4.39 7.45
CA GLY A 56 9.57 -5.71 6.83
C GLY A 56 9.25 -6.86 7.78
N ALA A 57 9.23 -6.63 9.10
CA ALA A 57 9.05 -7.69 10.11
C ALA A 57 7.66 -8.33 10.10
N TYR A 58 6.65 -7.63 9.59
CA TYR A 58 5.28 -8.11 9.46
C TYR A 58 4.74 -7.90 8.04
N LEU A 59 3.92 -8.84 7.60
CA LEU A 59 3.14 -8.82 6.37
C LEU A 59 1.65 -8.91 6.72
N ALA A 60 0.87 -7.93 6.29
CA ALA A 60 -0.59 -7.94 6.41
C ALA A 60 -1.23 -8.33 5.07
N ALA A 61 -2.20 -9.22 5.09
CA ALA A 61 -3.06 -9.56 3.96
C ALA A 61 -4.53 -9.40 4.37
N GLY A 62 -5.29 -8.64 3.59
CA GLY A 62 -6.74 -8.45 3.76
C GLY A 62 -7.50 -9.28 2.74
N ASP A 63 -8.65 -9.80 3.13
CA ASP A 63 -9.50 -10.61 2.25
C ASP A 63 -10.85 -9.94 1.95
N LYS A 64 -11.59 -10.57 1.04
CA LYS A 64 -12.94 -10.15 0.64
C LYS A 64 -13.95 -10.25 1.79
N SER A 65 -13.75 -11.18 2.73
CA SER A 65 -14.58 -11.35 3.93
C SER A 65 -14.27 -10.34 5.06
N GLY A 66 -13.41 -9.35 4.83
CA GLY A 66 -13.10 -8.29 5.80
C GLY A 66 -12.18 -8.69 6.95
N ARG A 67 -11.51 -9.84 6.87
CA ARG A 67 -10.48 -10.25 7.82
C ARG A 67 -9.11 -9.74 7.38
N VAL A 68 -8.24 -9.58 8.37
CA VAL A 68 -6.84 -9.20 8.17
C VAL A 68 -5.95 -10.24 8.82
N TRP A 69 -5.10 -10.85 8.01
CA TRP A 69 -4.12 -11.85 8.38
C TRP A 69 -2.76 -11.20 8.53
N ILE A 70 -2.15 -11.35 9.70
CA ILE A 70 -0.80 -10.86 9.99
C ILE A 70 0.15 -12.05 10.04
N HIS A 71 1.23 -11.96 9.28
CA HIS A 71 2.32 -12.90 9.28
C HIS A 71 3.59 -12.19 9.76
N ALA A 72 4.35 -12.82 10.64
CA ALA A 72 5.59 -12.30 11.18
C ALA A 72 6.78 -12.99 10.51
N GLU A 73 7.84 -12.22 10.26
CA GLU A 73 9.08 -12.75 9.72
C GLU A 73 9.72 -13.74 10.72
N LYS A 74 10.02 -14.94 10.24
CA LYS A 74 10.77 -15.95 10.98
C LYS A 74 12.25 -15.60 10.93
N SER A 75 12.84 -15.21 12.06
CA SER A 75 14.29 -15.02 12.15
C SER A 75 15.00 -16.40 12.12
N SER A 76 15.36 -16.88 10.93
CA SER A 76 16.25 -18.05 10.82
C SER A 76 17.70 -17.59 10.85
N LYS A 77 18.49 -18.12 11.81
CA LYS A 77 19.95 -17.89 11.88
C LYS A 77 20.74 -18.67 10.81
N GLU A 78 20.08 -19.55 10.05
CA GLU A 78 20.76 -20.49 9.13
C GLU A 78 20.76 -20.05 7.66
N PHE A 79 19.91 -19.07 7.28
CA PHE A 79 19.84 -18.59 5.89
C PHE A 79 19.83 -17.06 5.86
N ASP A 80 21.02 -16.48 5.65
CA ASP A 80 21.28 -15.03 5.82
C ASP A 80 20.48 -14.10 4.89
N HIS A 81 19.68 -14.62 3.94
CA HIS A 81 18.95 -13.80 2.96
C HIS A 81 17.58 -14.40 2.54
N VAL A 82 16.97 -15.29 3.33
CA VAL A 82 15.65 -15.87 3.02
C VAL A 82 14.61 -15.44 4.04
N HIS A 83 13.77 -14.48 3.67
CA HIS A 83 12.64 -14.03 4.49
C HIS A 83 11.48 -15.02 4.35
N GLN A 84 11.20 -15.77 5.42
CA GLN A 84 9.99 -16.60 5.56
C GLN A 84 9.03 -15.92 6.51
N TYR A 85 7.72 -16.01 6.24
CA TYR A 85 6.69 -15.42 7.08
C TYR A 85 5.80 -16.50 7.66
N GLU A 86 5.70 -16.54 8.97
CA GLU A 86 4.83 -17.46 9.70
C GLU A 86 3.58 -16.75 10.18
N TYR A 87 2.47 -17.48 10.28
CA TYR A 87 1.23 -16.96 10.82
C TYR A 87 1.45 -16.38 12.23
N TYR A 88 1.04 -15.12 12.42
CA TYR A 88 1.15 -14.42 13.69
C TYR A 88 -0.21 -14.29 14.36
N THR A 89 -1.19 -13.68 13.69
CA THR A 89 -2.56 -13.53 14.18
C THR A 89 -3.50 -13.12 13.04
N HIS A 90 -4.80 -13.27 13.23
CA HIS A 90 -5.82 -12.67 12.36
C HIS A 90 -6.88 -11.96 13.19
N PHE A 91 -7.58 -11.01 12.58
CA PHE A 91 -8.72 -10.35 13.20
C PHE A 91 -9.76 -9.91 12.17
N GLN A 92 -11.02 -9.84 12.58
CA GLN A 92 -12.10 -9.31 11.75
C GLN A 92 -12.04 -7.77 11.77
N SER A 93 -11.67 -7.17 10.64
CA SER A 93 -11.56 -5.71 10.54
C SER A 93 -12.90 -5.06 10.21
N HIS A 94 -13.53 -5.50 9.12
CA HIS A 94 -14.82 -4.98 8.65
C HIS A 94 -15.85 -6.10 8.67
N LYS A 95 -17.12 -5.73 8.79
CA LYS A 95 -18.25 -6.65 8.74
C LYS A 95 -19.25 -6.05 7.75
N HIS A 96 -20.05 -6.92 7.14
CA HIS A 96 -21.15 -6.49 6.31
C HIS A 96 -22.01 -5.46 7.06
N ASP A 97 -22.26 -4.33 6.43
CA ASP A 97 -23.09 -3.26 6.99
C ASP A 97 -24.04 -2.72 5.91
N ILE A 98 -25.13 -2.08 6.32
CA ILE A 98 -26.14 -1.55 5.39
C ILE A 98 -26.49 -0.11 5.78
N ASP A 99 -26.32 0.81 4.84
CA ASP A 99 -26.86 2.16 4.98
C ASP A 99 -28.37 2.11 4.64
N TYR A 100 -29.20 1.98 5.67
CA TYR A 100 -30.66 1.92 5.52
C TYR A 100 -31.28 3.19 4.91
N LEU A 101 -30.61 4.34 5.02
CA LEU A 101 -31.15 5.59 4.49
C LEU A 101 -30.92 5.70 2.99
N LYS A 102 -29.79 5.17 2.51
CA LYS A 102 -29.46 5.12 1.08
C LYS A 102 -29.83 3.79 0.42
N SER A 103 -30.27 2.81 1.20
CA SER A 103 -30.45 1.42 0.76
C SER A 103 -29.20 0.89 0.05
N GLN A 104 -28.02 1.18 0.62
CA GLN A 104 -26.74 0.81 0.06
C GLN A 104 -26.07 -0.24 0.95
N ASP A 105 -25.75 -1.39 0.35
CA ASP A 105 -24.94 -2.41 1.00
C ASP A 105 -23.48 -1.96 1.05
N ILE A 106 -22.84 -2.16 2.21
CA ILE A 106 -21.45 -1.85 2.45
C ILE A 106 -20.70 -3.16 2.63
N GLU A 107 -19.91 -3.51 1.61
CA GLU A 107 -19.08 -4.70 1.63
C GLU A 107 -18.05 -4.65 2.77
N GLU A 108 -17.80 -5.81 3.37
CA GLU A 108 -16.70 -6.01 4.32
C GLU A 108 -15.32 -6.07 3.67
N LYS A 109 -15.24 -6.16 2.33
CA LYS A 109 -14.00 -6.27 1.56
C LYS A 109 -12.95 -5.26 2.00
N ILE A 110 -11.72 -5.74 2.25
CA ILE A 110 -10.59 -4.87 2.55
C ILE A 110 -10.04 -4.29 1.25
N ASN A 111 -10.22 -3.00 1.02
CA ASN A 111 -9.71 -2.35 -0.19
C ASN A 111 -8.22 -2.02 -0.08
N MET A 112 -7.76 -1.58 1.09
CA MET A 112 -6.37 -1.17 1.26
C MET A 112 -5.90 -1.31 2.71
N ILE A 113 -4.62 -1.62 2.87
CA ILE A 113 -3.93 -1.68 4.17
C ILE A 113 -2.71 -0.74 4.11
N ARG A 114 -2.53 0.08 5.15
CA ARG A 114 -1.35 0.95 5.32
C ARG A 114 -0.82 0.88 6.74
N TRP A 115 0.43 0.46 6.88
CA TRP A 115 1.10 0.41 8.17
C TRP A 115 1.56 1.80 8.62
N CYS A 116 1.30 2.12 9.88
CA CYS A 116 1.84 3.31 10.53
C CYS A 116 3.28 3.06 10.97
N PRO A 117 4.16 4.08 10.95
CA PRO A 117 5.49 3.99 11.53
C PRO A 117 5.44 3.65 13.03
N ASN A 118 6.38 2.81 13.48
CA ASN A 118 6.44 2.35 14.87
C ASN A 118 7.07 3.42 15.78
N THR A 119 6.26 4.36 16.27
CA THR A 119 6.73 5.45 17.15
C THR A 119 6.69 5.09 18.65
N HIS A 120 5.89 4.09 19.06
CA HIS A 120 5.61 3.83 20.49
C HIS A 120 5.75 2.37 20.92
N GLY A 121 6.48 1.54 20.17
CA GLY A 121 6.66 0.12 20.50
C GLY A 121 5.41 -0.73 20.29
N SER A 122 4.38 -0.18 19.65
CA SER A 122 3.20 -0.91 19.18
C SER A 122 3.02 -0.63 17.70
N GLN A 123 2.88 -1.68 16.91
CA GLN A 123 2.60 -1.54 15.48
C GLN A 123 1.15 -1.12 15.31
N MET A 124 0.91 -0.15 14.44
CA MET A 124 -0.45 0.27 14.08
C MET A 124 -0.62 0.14 12.57
N LEU A 125 -1.83 -0.16 12.14
CA LEU A 125 -2.17 -0.19 10.73
C LEU A 125 -3.57 0.36 10.49
N LEU A 126 -3.74 1.03 9.35
CA LEU A 126 -5.01 1.46 8.82
C LEU A 126 -5.53 0.39 7.87
N THR A 127 -6.81 0.07 7.99
CA THR A 127 -7.56 -0.71 7.01
C THR A 127 -8.75 0.09 6.54
N THR A 128 -9.18 -0.12 5.30
CA THR A 128 -10.35 0.55 4.74
C THR A 128 -11.21 -0.43 3.96
N ASN A 129 -12.52 -0.24 4.03
CA ASN A 129 -13.47 -0.72 3.02
C ASN A 129 -13.98 0.49 2.21
N ASP A 130 -15.11 0.35 1.54
CA ASP A 130 -15.69 1.39 0.69
C ASP A 130 -16.12 2.67 1.42
N LYS A 131 -16.37 2.62 2.74
CA LYS A 131 -17.00 3.72 3.49
C LYS A 131 -16.31 4.08 4.80
N THR A 132 -15.57 3.16 5.38
CA THR A 132 -15.01 3.28 6.72
C THR A 132 -13.53 2.95 6.72
N ILE A 133 -12.79 3.68 7.55
CA ILE A 133 -11.36 3.46 7.77
C ILE A 133 -11.18 3.14 9.24
N LYS A 134 -10.40 2.11 9.57
CA LYS A 134 -10.16 1.67 10.96
C LYS A 134 -8.67 1.66 11.27
N LEU A 135 -8.32 2.25 12.39
CA LEU A 135 -6.97 2.21 12.95
C LEU A 135 -6.88 1.09 13.97
N TRP A 136 -6.06 0.10 13.67
CA TRP A 136 -5.82 -1.06 14.51
C TRP A 136 -4.46 -0.95 15.20
N LYS A 137 -4.41 -1.39 16.46
CA LYS A 137 -3.19 -1.50 17.25
C LYS A 137 -2.87 -2.96 17.49
N LEU A 138 -1.73 -3.40 16.96
CA LEU A 138 -1.13 -4.70 17.19
C LEU A 138 -0.18 -4.61 18.38
N TYR A 139 -0.38 -5.49 19.36
CA TYR A 139 0.46 -5.54 20.55
C TYR A 139 0.56 -6.97 21.11
N GLN A 140 1.57 -7.17 21.94
CA GLN A 140 1.75 -8.39 22.70
C GLN A 140 0.98 -8.29 24.01
N HIS A 141 -0.04 -9.12 24.18
CA HIS A 141 -0.80 -9.24 25.41
C HIS A 141 -0.07 -10.19 26.37
N PHE A 142 0.54 -9.61 27.40
CA PHE A 142 1.18 -10.35 28.48
C PHE A 142 0.14 -10.97 29.40
N VAL A 143 0.00 -12.29 29.34
CA VAL A 143 -0.81 -13.06 30.27
C VAL A 143 -0.07 -13.12 31.60
N HIS A 144 -0.68 -12.56 32.64
CA HIS A 144 -0.12 -12.55 33.99
C HIS A 144 -0.95 -13.47 34.89
N SER A 145 -0.26 -14.24 35.74
CA SER A 145 -0.87 -14.90 36.88
C SER A 145 -0.81 -13.96 38.08
N ILE A 146 -1.92 -13.85 38.80
CA ILE A 146 -2.00 -13.05 40.02
C ILE A 146 -1.81 -13.99 41.20
N THR A 147 -0.72 -13.79 41.92
CA THR A 147 -0.42 -14.48 43.17
C THR A 147 -0.58 -13.53 44.35
N ASN A 148 -0.62 -14.07 45.57
CA ASN A 148 -0.66 -13.28 46.80
C ASN A 148 -1.95 -12.45 47.02
N LEU A 149 -3.10 -12.98 46.59
CA LEU A 149 -4.41 -12.39 46.87
C LEU A 149 -4.77 -12.51 48.36
N ASN A 150 -5.46 -11.50 48.89
CA ASN A 150 -6.04 -11.54 50.23
C ASN A 150 -7.18 -12.56 50.24
N ARG A 151 -6.92 -13.75 50.80
CA ARG A 151 -7.95 -14.75 51.05
C ARG A 151 -8.49 -14.57 52.46
N ASP A 152 -9.79 -14.33 52.56
CA ASP A 152 -10.62 -14.14 53.75
C ASP A 152 -10.00 -13.24 54.83
N GLY A 153 -10.63 -12.08 55.09
CA GLY A 153 -10.16 -11.02 56.00
C GLY A 153 -10.05 -11.38 57.49
N ARG A 154 -9.56 -12.57 57.84
CA ARG A 154 -9.43 -13.11 59.19
C ARG A 154 -8.09 -12.75 59.84
N ASP A 155 -7.07 -12.38 59.07
CA ASP A 155 -5.70 -12.20 59.60
C ASP A 155 -5.27 -10.72 59.76
N GLY A 156 -6.09 -9.74 59.40
CA GLY A 156 -5.78 -8.30 59.56
C GLY A 156 -4.58 -7.78 58.77
N VAL A 157 -3.90 -8.62 57.99
CA VAL A 157 -2.74 -8.29 57.16
C VAL A 157 -3.17 -8.16 55.69
N LEU A 158 -3.06 -6.95 55.16
CA LEU A 158 -3.28 -6.69 53.74
C LEU A 158 -2.02 -7.04 52.95
N ARG A 159 -2.17 -7.92 51.95
CA ARG A 159 -1.14 -8.26 50.97
C ARG A 159 -1.43 -7.57 49.65
N ILE A 160 -0.35 -7.13 48.99
CA ILE A 160 -0.41 -6.56 47.64
C ILE A 160 -0.32 -7.72 46.65
N PRO A 161 -1.25 -7.83 45.68
CA PRO A 161 -1.18 -8.84 44.63
C PRO A 161 0.12 -8.71 43.84
N VAL A 162 0.77 -9.84 43.59
CA VAL A 162 2.01 -9.90 42.80
C VAL A 162 1.68 -10.48 41.43
N LEU A 163 1.94 -9.69 40.39
CA LEU A 163 1.81 -10.09 38.99
C LEU A 163 3.07 -10.86 38.58
N SER A 164 2.91 -12.12 38.17
CA SER A 164 3.96 -12.91 37.53
C SER A 164 3.61 -13.15 36.07
N HIS A 165 4.54 -12.86 35.15
CA HIS A 165 4.38 -13.12 33.72
C HIS A 165 4.31 -14.64 33.46
N VAL A 166 3.34 -15.06 32.64
CA VAL A 166 3.09 -16.47 32.29
C VAL A 166 3.33 -16.72 30.82
N ASP A 167 2.72 -15.90 29.96
CA ASP A 167 2.75 -16.09 28.52
C ASP A 167 2.54 -14.75 27.78
N THR A 168 2.80 -14.73 26.49
CA THR A 168 2.64 -13.55 25.63
C THR A 168 1.88 -13.95 24.37
N VAL A 169 0.65 -13.46 24.24
CA VAL A 169 -0.23 -13.76 23.10
C VAL A 169 -0.34 -12.53 22.20
N PRO A 170 -0.24 -12.66 20.87
CA PRO A 170 -0.50 -11.54 19.97
C PRO A 170 -1.98 -11.12 20.03
N ALA A 171 -2.23 -9.83 20.18
CA ALA A 171 -3.58 -9.28 20.21
C ALA A 171 -3.68 -8.04 19.32
N CYS A 172 -4.88 -7.83 18.77
CA CYS A 172 -5.21 -6.67 17.96
C CYS A 172 -6.43 -5.97 18.55
N THR A 173 -6.37 -4.64 18.67
CA THR A 173 -7.49 -3.82 19.18
C THR A 173 -7.79 -2.68 18.24
N LEU A 174 -9.08 -2.39 18.06
CA LEU A 174 -9.53 -1.21 17.33
C LEU A 174 -9.27 0.02 18.20
N LYS A 175 -8.49 0.97 17.67
CA LYS A 175 -8.18 2.22 18.36
C LYS A 175 -9.15 3.32 17.97
N ASN A 176 -9.31 3.54 16.66
CA ASN A 176 -10.18 4.58 16.10
C ASN A 176 -10.89 4.05 14.86
N ALA A 177 -12.10 4.55 14.60
CA ALA A 177 -12.84 4.33 13.36
C ALA A 177 -13.22 5.70 12.78
N PHE A 178 -12.88 5.91 11.52
CA PHE A 178 -13.16 7.13 10.76
C PHE A 178 -14.29 6.80 9.78
N THR A 179 -15.46 7.41 10.00
CA THR A 179 -16.70 7.11 9.27
C THR A 179 -17.32 8.38 8.69
N ASP A 180 -18.30 8.21 7.80
CA ASP A 180 -19.23 9.25 7.34
C ASP A 180 -18.64 10.49 6.66
N ALA A 181 -17.39 10.42 6.16
CA ALA A 181 -16.78 11.51 5.41
C ALA A 181 -16.82 11.34 3.89
N HIS A 182 -17.10 10.12 3.40
CA HIS A 182 -17.09 9.79 1.97
C HIS A 182 -18.48 9.50 1.45
N ALA A 183 -18.87 10.21 0.40
CA ALA A 183 -20.12 9.96 -0.31
C ALA A 183 -19.97 8.79 -1.30
N TYR A 184 -18.79 8.63 -1.90
CA TYR A 184 -18.46 7.61 -2.90
C TYR A 184 -17.57 6.50 -2.30
N HIS A 185 -17.06 5.58 -3.11
CA HIS A 185 -16.23 4.47 -2.63
C HIS A 185 -14.81 4.97 -2.34
N ILE A 186 -14.26 4.64 -1.18
CA ILE A 186 -12.88 4.95 -0.82
C ILE A 186 -11.96 4.10 -1.70
N ASN A 187 -11.15 4.76 -2.54
CA ASN A 187 -10.21 4.11 -3.45
C ASN A 187 -8.78 4.09 -2.89
N SER A 188 -8.39 5.04 -2.04
CA SER A 188 -7.03 5.07 -1.50
C SER A 188 -6.94 5.70 -0.10
N ILE A 189 -5.93 5.27 0.63
CA ILE A 189 -5.50 5.85 1.90
C ILE A 189 -3.97 6.02 1.90
N SER A 190 -3.51 7.14 2.44
CA SER A 190 -2.08 7.45 2.51
C SER A 190 -1.72 8.19 3.79
N LEU A 191 -0.69 7.68 4.49
CA LEU A 191 -0.17 8.30 5.70
C LEU A 191 0.77 9.45 5.35
N ASN A 192 0.70 10.52 6.12
CA ASN A 192 1.62 11.63 5.98
C ASN A 192 2.96 11.34 6.67
N SER A 193 4.01 12.01 6.20
CA SER A 193 5.36 11.95 6.78
C SER A 193 5.46 12.66 8.14
N ASP A 194 4.44 13.41 8.55
CA ASP A 194 4.33 14.01 9.89
C ASP A 194 3.97 12.99 10.99
N HIS A 195 3.53 11.78 10.60
CA HIS A 195 3.10 10.70 11.50
C HIS A 195 1.88 11.02 12.37
N GLU A 196 1.16 12.09 12.08
CA GLU A 196 -0.03 12.55 12.79
C GLU A 196 -1.27 12.54 11.89
N THR A 197 -1.08 12.84 10.61
CA THR A 197 -2.16 12.97 9.63
C THR A 197 -2.13 11.88 8.56
N PHE A 198 -3.27 11.66 7.93
CA PHE A 198 -3.40 10.81 6.76
C PHE A 198 -4.51 11.35 5.86
N ILE A 199 -4.49 10.95 4.58
CA ILE A 199 -5.56 11.24 3.64
C ILE A 199 -6.31 9.97 3.27
N SER A 200 -7.56 10.17 2.89
CA SER A 200 -8.37 9.20 2.18
C SER A 200 -9.02 9.87 0.98
N SER A 201 -9.07 9.15 -0.13
CA SER A 201 -9.73 9.61 -1.35
C SER A 201 -10.89 8.72 -1.72
N ASP A 202 -11.96 9.34 -2.20
CA ASP A 202 -13.01 8.70 -2.97
C ASP A 202 -12.92 9.14 -4.44
N ASP A 203 -13.96 8.86 -5.24
CA ASP A 203 -13.98 9.17 -6.67
C ASP A 203 -13.95 10.67 -6.97
N LEU A 204 -14.35 11.56 -6.05
CA LEU A 204 -14.47 13.01 -6.30
C LEU A 204 -13.80 13.88 -5.23
N ARG A 205 -13.44 13.32 -4.08
CA ARG A 205 -12.98 14.06 -2.90
C ARG A 205 -11.79 13.41 -2.25
N ILE A 206 -10.92 14.26 -1.73
CA ILE A 206 -9.82 13.85 -0.86
C ILE A 206 -9.98 14.56 0.48
N ASN A 207 -10.03 13.76 1.54
CA ASN A 207 -10.19 14.21 2.91
C ASN A 207 -8.91 13.95 3.68
N MET A 208 -8.51 14.90 4.53
CA MET A 208 -7.41 14.80 5.46
C MET A 208 -7.95 14.56 6.88
N TRP A 209 -7.28 13.69 7.60
CA TRP A 209 -7.66 13.22 8.93
C TRP A 209 -6.48 13.33 9.89
N HIS A 210 -6.80 13.40 11.17
CA HIS A 210 -5.82 13.27 12.23
C HIS A 210 -5.98 11.91 12.91
N LEU A 211 -4.89 11.15 13.09
CA LEU A 211 -4.93 9.77 13.59
C LEU A 211 -5.58 9.62 14.97
N SER A 212 -5.54 10.67 15.81
CA SER A 212 -6.16 10.69 17.14
C SER A 212 -7.59 11.26 17.18
N VAL A 213 -8.07 11.91 16.11
CA VAL A 213 -9.38 12.58 16.07
C VAL A 213 -10.25 11.93 15.01
N PRO A 214 -11.06 10.90 15.37
CA PRO A 214 -11.85 10.16 14.40
C PRO A 214 -13.06 10.92 13.84
N ASN A 215 -13.58 11.89 14.59
CA ASN A 215 -14.89 12.49 14.31
C ASN A 215 -14.85 13.71 13.38
N VAL A 216 -13.67 14.12 12.92
CA VAL A 216 -13.51 15.33 12.11
C VAL A 216 -12.54 15.04 10.97
N SER A 217 -12.99 15.31 9.74
CA SER A 217 -12.17 15.33 8.55
C SER A 217 -12.17 16.73 7.94
N PHE A 218 -11.07 17.06 7.25
CA PHE A 218 -10.95 18.28 6.48
C PHE A 218 -10.90 17.92 4.99
N ASN A 219 -11.87 18.38 4.22
CA ASN A 219 -11.85 18.18 2.77
C ASN A 219 -10.81 19.13 2.13
N ILE A 220 -9.77 18.55 1.52
CA ILE A 220 -8.66 19.30 0.90
C ILE A 220 -8.86 19.50 -0.60
N ILE A 221 -9.50 18.53 -1.26
CA ILE A 221 -9.77 18.51 -2.70
C ILE A 221 -11.23 18.06 -2.89
N ASP A 222 -11.98 18.84 -3.68
CA ASP A 222 -13.31 18.50 -4.17
C ASP A 222 -13.34 18.81 -5.67
N ILE A 223 -13.39 17.76 -6.49
CA ILE A 223 -13.53 17.88 -7.96
C ILE A 223 -14.98 17.66 -8.41
N LYS A 224 -15.93 17.60 -7.46
CA LYS A 224 -17.34 17.40 -7.77
C LYS A 224 -17.87 18.56 -8.64
N PRO A 225 -18.39 18.30 -9.86
CA PRO A 225 -18.99 19.34 -10.68
C PRO A 225 -20.32 19.82 -10.06
N GLU A 226 -20.75 21.03 -10.42
CA GLU A 226 -22.06 21.55 -10.01
C GLU A 226 -23.20 20.68 -10.57
N ASN A 227 -23.06 20.26 -11.82
CA ASN A 227 -23.94 19.29 -12.47
C ASN A 227 -23.24 17.93 -12.59
N MET A 228 -23.82 16.89 -11.99
CA MET A 228 -23.29 15.51 -12.07
C MET A 228 -23.29 14.95 -13.50
N GLU A 229 -24.10 15.48 -14.40
CA GLU A 229 -24.09 15.08 -15.81
C GLU A 229 -22.82 15.54 -16.56
N GLU A 230 -22.13 16.56 -16.05
CA GLU A 230 -20.88 17.07 -16.62
C GLU A 230 -19.65 16.37 -16.02
N LEU A 231 -19.84 15.26 -15.31
CA LEU A 231 -18.73 14.52 -14.72
C LEU A 231 -17.88 13.89 -15.82
N THR A 232 -16.68 14.42 -16.01
CA THR A 232 -15.73 13.90 -16.99
C THR A 232 -14.51 13.20 -16.41
N GLU A 233 -14.31 13.32 -15.09
CA GLU A 233 -13.06 12.90 -14.45
C GLU A 233 -13.34 12.43 -13.02
N VAL A 234 -12.71 11.33 -12.63
CA VAL A 234 -12.73 10.82 -11.25
C VAL A 234 -11.30 10.62 -10.75
N VAL A 235 -11.12 10.75 -9.44
CA VAL A 235 -9.88 10.41 -8.73
C VAL A 235 -9.76 8.89 -8.66
N THR A 236 -8.59 8.36 -9.01
CA THR A 236 -8.36 6.91 -9.01
C THR A 236 -7.42 6.45 -7.89
N SER A 237 -6.42 7.25 -7.55
CA SER A 237 -5.48 6.99 -6.46
C SER A 237 -4.95 8.32 -5.92
N ALA A 238 -4.64 8.38 -4.63
CA ALA A 238 -4.03 9.53 -3.98
C ALA A 238 -2.95 9.10 -2.99
N GLN A 239 -1.84 9.84 -2.97
CA GLN A 239 -0.70 9.51 -2.11
C GLN A 239 0.02 10.76 -1.62
N PHE A 240 0.39 10.76 -0.33
CA PHE A 240 1.33 11.73 0.21
C PHE A 240 2.75 11.46 -0.27
N HIS A 241 3.53 12.53 -0.36
CA HIS A 241 4.96 12.43 -0.59
C HIS A 241 5.64 11.80 0.64
N PRO A 242 6.54 10.81 0.47
CA PRO A 242 7.10 10.02 1.58
C PRO A 242 7.98 10.83 2.55
N VAL A 243 8.60 11.91 2.07
CA VAL A 243 9.46 12.80 2.87
C VAL A 243 8.83 14.18 3.16
N SER A 244 8.25 14.83 2.15
CA SER A 244 7.67 16.17 2.24
C SER A 244 6.22 16.13 2.74
N CYS A 245 5.97 16.58 3.97
CA CYS A 245 4.64 16.51 4.59
C CYS A 245 3.57 17.39 3.94
N ASN A 246 3.97 18.34 3.11
CA ASN A 246 3.10 19.30 2.44
C ASN A 246 2.71 18.89 1.01
N GLN A 247 3.33 17.86 0.45
CA GLN A 247 3.10 17.49 -0.95
C GLN A 247 2.28 16.21 -1.04
N LEU A 248 1.33 16.21 -1.98
CA LEU A 248 0.56 15.01 -2.32
C LEU A 248 0.33 14.96 -3.82
N ILE A 249 0.13 13.74 -4.32
CA ILE A 249 -0.34 13.50 -5.68
C ILE A 249 -1.70 12.85 -5.66
N PHE A 250 -2.48 13.09 -6.71
CA PHE A 250 -3.56 12.20 -7.07
C PHE A 250 -3.59 11.97 -8.58
N SER A 251 -3.99 10.78 -8.96
CA SER A 251 -4.21 10.39 -10.34
C SER A 251 -5.69 10.40 -10.69
N SER A 252 -5.98 10.48 -11.99
CA SER A 252 -7.35 10.46 -12.48
C SER A 252 -7.60 9.44 -13.56
N SER A 253 -8.88 9.24 -13.84
CA SER A 253 -9.38 8.39 -14.93
C SER A 253 -9.02 8.90 -16.33
N ARG A 254 -8.47 10.13 -16.45
CA ARG A 254 -8.06 10.74 -17.73
C ARG A 254 -6.59 10.55 -18.08
N GLY A 255 -5.84 9.78 -17.31
CA GLY A 255 -4.41 9.62 -17.57
C GLY A 255 -3.53 10.73 -17.02
N VAL A 256 -4.05 11.53 -16.09
CA VAL A 256 -3.35 12.72 -15.56
C VAL A 256 -2.98 12.51 -14.11
N ILE A 257 -1.76 12.89 -13.73
CA ILE A 257 -1.32 12.96 -12.33
C ILE A 257 -1.15 14.43 -11.96
N ARG A 258 -1.71 14.82 -10.81
CA ARG A 258 -1.62 16.18 -10.29
C ARG A 258 -0.85 16.19 -9.00
N LEU A 259 0.19 17.01 -8.93
CA LEU A 259 0.92 17.30 -7.71
C LEU A 259 0.37 18.60 -7.10
N MET A 260 0.13 18.53 -5.79
CA MET A 260 -0.45 19.60 -5.00
C MET A 260 0.44 19.91 -3.80
N ASP A 261 0.62 21.20 -3.49
CA ASP A 261 1.34 21.70 -2.31
C ASP A 261 0.39 22.39 -1.31
N MET A 262 0.22 21.76 -0.15
CA MET A 262 -0.62 22.23 0.96
C MET A 262 -0.13 23.54 1.60
N ARG A 263 1.11 23.98 1.34
CA ARG A 263 1.60 25.29 1.82
C ARG A 263 1.14 26.44 0.94
N CYS A 264 0.88 26.19 -0.33
CA CYS A 264 0.46 27.23 -1.27
C CYS A 264 -0.97 27.68 -0.98
N LYS A 265 -1.86 26.74 -0.65
CA LYS A 265 -3.29 26.99 -0.48
C LYS A 265 -3.89 26.06 0.58
N ALA A 266 -4.87 26.58 1.33
CA ALA A 266 -5.66 25.77 2.26
C ALA A 266 -6.61 24.80 1.55
N LEU A 267 -7.13 25.19 0.38
CA LEU A 267 -7.93 24.35 -0.50
C LEU A 267 -7.19 24.18 -1.83
N LEU A 268 -6.95 22.94 -2.23
CA LEU A 268 -6.10 22.59 -3.37
C LEU A 268 -6.92 22.56 -4.67
N THR A 269 -7.50 23.70 -5.03
CA THR A 269 -8.43 23.83 -6.17
C THR A 269 -7.74 23.78 -7.53
N SER A 270 -6.43 24.03 -7.61
CA SER A 270 -5.66 24.00 -8.85
C SER A 270 -4.35 23.25 -8.66
N PRO A 271 -3.95 22.39 -9.60
CA PRO A 271 -2.66 21.70 -9.54
C PRO A 271 -1.49 22.67 -9.65
N ASP A 272 -0.45 22.43 -8.86
CA ASP A 272 0.82 23.14 -8.99
C ASP A 272 1.62 22.59 -10.17
N VAL A 273 1.60 21.26 -10.35
CA VAL A 273 2.24 20.56 -11.46
C VAL A 273 1.31 19.47 -11.98
N VAL A 274 1.21 19.37 -13.31
CA VAL A 274 0.40 18.36 -14.00
C VAL A 274 1.33 17.49 -14.83
N PHE A 275 1.27 16.19 -14.62
CA PHE A 275 2.00 15.19 -15.41
C PHE A 275 1.02 14.58 -16.42
N GLU A 276 1.28 14.84 -17.69
CA GLU A 276 0.49 14.37 -18.82
C GLU A 276 1.43 14.12 -20.00
N SER A 277 1.23 13.00 -20.70
CA SER A 277 2.06 12.63 -21.84
C SER A 277 1.50 13.23 -23.12
N GLU A 278 2.30 14.00 -23.86
CA GLU A 278 1.89 14.56 -25.16
C GLU A 278 1.50 13.49 -26.19
N ALA A 279 2.06 12.28 -26.08
CA ALA A 279 1.72 11.16 -26.97
C ALA A 279 0.28 10.68 -26.78
N ASP A 280 -0.23 10.75 -25.55
CA ASP A 280 -1.59 10.32 -25.21
C ASP A 280 -2.63 11.33 -25.74
N LEU A 281 -2.25 12.62 -25.87
CA LEU A 281 -3.09 13.66 -26.45
C LEU A 281 -3.32 13.51 -27.95
N GLN A 282 -2.41 12.87 -28.68
CA GLN A 282 -2.49 12.70 -30.13
C GLN A 282 -3.30 11.45 -30.53
N ASP A 283 -3.28 10.39 -29.73
CA ASP A 283 -3.96 9.12 -30.00
C ASP A 283 -5.34 9.08 -29.32
N ARG A 284 -6.25 9.96 -29.73
CA ARG A 284 -7.62 10.04 -29.16
C ARG A 284 -8.58 9.08 -29.85
N SER A 285 -8.49 7.80 -29.50
CA SER A 285 -9.53 6.80 -29.78
C SER A 285 -10.41 6.54 -28.55
N PHE A 286 -11.62 6.01 -28.74
CA PHE A 286 -12.51 5.62 -27.63
C PHE A 286 -11.80 4.68 -26.63
N PHE A 287 -11.11 3.65 -27.14
CA PHE A 287 -10.35 2.74 -26.30
C PHE A 287 -9.14 3.41 -25.64
N SER A 288 -8.53 4.42 -26.27
CA SER A 288 -7.42 5.18 -25.69
C SER A 288 -7.84 5.88 -24.41
N GLU A 289 -9.03 6.50 -24.38
CA GLU A 289 -9.54 7.16 -23.18
C GLU A 289 -9.72 6.17 -22.02
N ILE A 290 -10.30 5.00 -22.31
CA ILE A 290 -10.51 3.95 -21.29
C ILE A 290 -9.16 3.42 -20.76
N VAL A 291 -8.23 3.05 -21.65
CA VAL A 291 -6.94 2.47 -21.23
C VAL A 291 -5.98 3.50 -20.66
N SER A 292 -6.19 4.80 -20.92
CA SER A 292 -5.41 5.90 -20.34
C SER A 292 -5.69 6.12 -18.86
N SER A 293 -6.80 5.60 -18.35
CA SER A 293 -7.14 5.66 -16.93
C SER A 293 -6.02 5.09 -16.07
N ILE A 294 -5.54 5.91 -15.11
CA ILE A 294 -4.48 5.48 -14.19
C ILE A 294 -5.13 4.65 -13.09
N SER A 295 -4.74 3.38 -13.01
CA SER A 295 -5.17 2.47 -11.95
C SER A 295 -4.51 2.78 -10.59
N ASP A 296 -3.20 3.05 -10.60
CA ASP A 296 -2.46 3.39 -9.38
C ASP A 296 -1.25 4.30 -9.69
N ALA A 297 -0.89 5.13 -8.72
CA ALA A 297 0.24 6.06 -8.79
C ALA A 297 0.95 6.14 -7.44
N THR A 298 2.26 5.89 -7.46
CA THR A 298 3.06 5.80 -6.23
C THR A 298 4.39 6.52 -6.36
N PHE A 299 4.82 7.16 -5.29
CA PHE A 299 6.14 7.75 -5.15
C PHE A 299 7.20 6.66 -4.90
N THR A 300 8.38 6.91 -5.44
CA THR A 300 9.62 6.30 -4.96
C THR A 300 9.90 6.69 -3.51
N ARG A 301 10.64 5.87 -2.76
CA ARG A 301 10.94 6.14 -1.34
C ARG A 301 11.67 7.47 -1.09
N ASP A 302 12.49 7.92 -2.05
CA ASP A 302 13.17 9.22 -1.99
C ASP A 302 12.27 10.38 -2.45
N GLY A 303 11.10 10.08 -3.03
CA GLY A 303 10.12 11.04 -3.51
C GLY A 303 10.51 11.73 -4.83
N ARG A 304 11.59 11.28 -5.48
CA ARG A 304 12.10 11.93 -6.70
C ARG A 304 11.30 11.55 -7.93
N PHE A 305 10.90 10.29 -8.01
CA PHE A 305 10.17 9.74 -9.14
C PHE A 305 8.76 9.30 -8.74
N ILE A 306 7.84 9.41 -9.67
CA ILE A 306 6.48 8.88 -9.58
C ILE A 306 6.37 7.72 -10.56
N VAL A 307 5.84 6.59 -10.12
CA VAL A 307 5.52 5.46 -10.99
C VAL A 307 4.00 5.38 -11.09
N SER A 308 3.48 5.41 -12.31
CA SER A 308 2.06 5.30 -12.59
C SER A 308 1.76 4.09 -13.45
N ARG A 309 0.64 3.43 -13.17
CA ARG A 309 0.16 2.27 -13.90
C ARG A 309 -1.14 2.62 -14.62
N ASP A 310 -1.09 2.67 -15.95
CA ASP A 310 -2.29 2.61 -16.77
C ASP A 310 -2.55 1.15 -17.19
N TYR A 311 -3.61 0.88 -17.96
CA TYR A 311 -3.99 -0.49 -18.28
C TYR A 311 -2.87 -1.25 -19.03
N LEU A 312 -2.31 -0.65 -20.09
CA LEU A 312 -1.36 -1.30 -20.99
C LEU A 312 0.12 -1.06 -20.65
N THR A 313 0.42 0.01 -19.94
CA THR A 313 1.78 0.50 -19.70
C THR A 313 2.02 0.94 -18.25
N SER A 314 3.28 0.94 -17.86
CA SER A 314 3.76 1.54 -16.62
C SER A 314 4.72 2.66 -16.98
N LYS A 315 4.49 3.85 -16.43
CA LYS A 315 5.23 5.07 -16.75
C LYS A 315 5.99 5.53 -15.51
N ILE A 316 7.25 5.93 -15.69
CA ILE A 316 8.08 6.54 -14.65
C ILE A 316 8.23 8.02 -14.98
N TRP A 317 7.92 8.88 -14.02
CA TRP A 317 7.98 10.33 -14.14
C TRP A 317 9.04 10.88 -13.18
N ASP A 318 9.82 11.87 -13.62
CA ASP A 318 10.61 12.69 -12.70
C ASP A 318 9.73 13.84 -12.23
N VAL A 319 9.64 14.07 -10.92
CA VAL A 319 8.84 15.17 -10.34
C VAL A 319 9.27 16.54 -10.90
N ARG A 320 10.51 16.67 -11.38
CA ARG A 320 11.05 17.90 -11.98
C ARG A 320 10.78 18.02 -13.48
N VAL A 321 10.34 16.96 -14.15
CA VAL A 321 10.11 16.93 -15.60
C VAL A 321 8.68 16.42 -15.88
N PRO A 322 7.67 17.30 -15.81
CA PRO A 322 6.28 16.88 -15.88
C PRO A 322 5.77 16.57 -17.30
N VAL A 323 6.45 17.07 -18.33
CA VAL A 323 5.97 17.06 -19.73
C VAL A 323 6.04 15.67 -20.38
N ARG A 324 6.93 14.80 -19.90
CA ARG A 324 7.07 13.45 -20.46
C ARG A 324 7.57 12.45 -19.43
N PRO A 325 7.12 11.18 -19.50
CA PRO A 325 7.70 10.13 -18.68
C PRO A 325 9.15 9.87 -19.11
N LEU A 326 9.99 9.52 -18.14
CA LEU A 326 11.37 9.06 -18.37
C LEU A 326 11.39 7.69 -19.04
N HIS A 327 10.53 6.78 -18.57
CA HIS A 327 10.40 5.42 -19.08
C HIS A 327 8.94 5.08 -19.29
N VAL A 328 8.65 4.39 -20.39
CA VAL A 328 7.35 3.80 -20.70
C VAL A 328 7.58 2.31 -20.93
N VAL A 329 7.02 1.49 -20.06
CA VAL A 329 7.19 0.03 -20.09
C VAL A 329 5.85 -0.59 -20.44
N ALA A 330 5.78 -1.26 -21.58
CA ALA A 330 4.62 -2.05 -21.96
C ALA A 330 4.51 -3.31 -21.10
N THR A 331 3.38 -3.50 -20.41
CA THR A 331 3.18 -4.66 -19.54
C THR A 331 2.63 -5.84 -20.31
N HIS A 332 1.56 -5.66 -21.08
CA HIS A 332 0.92 -6.75 -21.83
C HIS A 332 0.38 -6.30 -23.20
N ASP A 333 1.28 -5.86 -24.08
CA ASP A 333 0.95 -5.46 -25.46
C ASP A 333 0.20 -6.53 -26.27
N TYR A 334 0.30 -7.80 -25.90
CA TYR A 334 -0.44 -8.90 -26.54
C TYR A 334 -1.97 -8.74 -26.42
N ILE A 335 -2.46 -7.93 -25.48
CA ILE A 335 -3.88 -7.63 -25.28
C ILE A 335 -4.38 -6.52 -26.21
N LYS A 336 -3.48 -5.64 -26.68
CA LYS A 336 -3.85 -4.47 -27.51
C LYS A 336 -4.71 -4.82 -28.74
N PRO A 337 -4.47 -5.93 -29.48
CA PRO A 337 -5.33 -6.31 -30.61
C PRO A 337 -6.70 -6.88 -30.20
N ARG A 338 -6.90 -7.26 -28.93
CA ARG A 338 -8.11 -7.90 -28.39
C ARG A 338 -8.86 -7.00 -27.40
N LEU A 339 -8.70 -5.68 -27.50
CA LEU A 339 -9.35 -4.73 -26.60
C LEU A 339 -10.89 -4.81 -26.67
N SER A 340 -11.46 -5.18 -27.82
CA SER A 340 -12.90 -5.44 -27.95
C SER A 340 -13.36 -6.57 -27.02
N ASP A 341 -12.65 -7.69 -27.04
CA ASP A 341 -13.04 -8.90 -26.30
C ASP A 341 -12.89 -8.67 -24.79
N VAL A 342 -11.86 -7.92 -24.40
CA VAL A 342 -11.61 -7.54 -23.00
C VAL A 342 -12.62 -6.52 -22.51
N TYR A 343 -13.09 -5.63 -23.39
CA TYR A 343 -14.18 -4.70 -23.07
C TYR A 343 -15.52 -5.43 -22.89
N GLU A 344 -15.83 -6.42 -23.73
CA GLU A 344 -17.06 -7.21 -23.60
C GLU A 344 -17.12 -8.06 -22.30
N ASN A 345 -15.95 -8.41 -21.75
CA ASN A 345 -15.83 -9.16 -20.49
C ASN A 345 -15.59 -8.28 -19.25
N ASP A 346 -15.70 -6.95 -19.37
CA ASP A 346 -15.40 -5.96 -18.32
C ASP A 346 -13.98 -5.98 -17.73
N CYS A 347 -13.10 -6.88 -18.18
CA CYS A 347 -11.70 -6.98 -17.73
C CYS A 347 -10.91 -5.69 -17.99
N ILE A 348 -11.33 -4.85 -18.94
CA ILE A 348 -10.67 -3.57 -19.23
C ILE A 348 -10.71 -2.60 -18.04
N PHE A 349 -11.62 -2.82 -17.09
CA PHE A 349 -11.77 -2.02 -15.88
C PHE A 349 -10.98 -2.57 -14.68
N ASP A 350 -10.22 -3.65 -14.87
CA ASP A 350 -9.36 -4.21 -13.84
C ASP A 350 -8.29 -3.19 -13.42
N LYS A 351 -8.20 -2.95 -12.12
CA LYS A 351 -7.25 -2.00 -11.53
C LYS A 351 -6.00 -2.75 -11.07
N PHE A 352 -4.89 -2.55 -11.78
CA PHE A 352 -3.59 -3.13 -11.40
C PHE A 352 -2.81 -2.18 -10.50
N GLU A 353 -2.38 -2.66 -9.34
CA GLU A 353 -1.54 -1.87 -8.43
C GLU A 353 -0.06 -1.89 -8.86
N VAL A 354 0.69 -0.88 -8.40
CA VAL A 354 2.14 -0.82 -8.58
C VAL A 354 2.85 -0.61 -7.25
N ALA A 355 3.89 -1.41 -7.01
CA ALA A 355 4.74 -1.26 -5.84
C ALA A 355 6.17 -0.94 -6.26
N VAL A 356 6.84 -0.08 -5.49
CA VAL A 356 8.18 0.43 -5.80
C VAL A 356 9.15 0.08 -4.69
N ALA A 357 10.32 -0.43 -5.06
CA ALA A 357 11.39 -0.80 -4.15
C ALA A 357 12.76 -0.44 -4.75
N GLY A 358 13.42 0.57 -4.18
CA GLY A 358 14.67 1.10 -4.71
C GLY A 358 14.49 1.59 -6.15
N ASN A 359 15.29 1.05 -7.07
CA ASN A 359 15.27 1.41 -8.49
C ASN A 359 14.43 0.46 -9.36
N ARG A 360 13.48 -0.24 -8.71
CA ARG A 360 12.62 -1.24 -9.34
C ARG A 360 11.16 -0.98 -9.00
N PHE A 361 10.28 -1.29 -9.95
CA PHE A 361 8.86 -1.43 -9.67
C PHE A 361 8.36 -2.83 -10.04
N ILE A 362 7.28 -3.25 -9.41
CA ILE A 362 6.54 -4.48 -9.69
C ILE A 362 5.07 -4.15 -9.97
N THR A 363 4.49 -4.79 -10.99
CA THR A 363 3.08 -4.69 -11.34
C THR A 363 2.53 -6.06 -11.72
N GLY A 364 1.23 -6.27 -11.51
CA GLY A 364 0.51 -7.45 -11.97
C GLY A 364 0.13 -7.42 -13.44
N SER A 365 -0.17 -8.61 -13.99
CA SER A 365 -0.77 -8.86 -15.30
C SER A 365 -1.61 -10.14 -15.23
N TYR A 366 -2.42 -10.39 -16.26
CA TYR A 366 -3.21 -11.62 -16.39
C TYR A 366 -2.34 -12.89 -16.40
N ASN A 367 -2.98 -14.04 -16.20
CA ASN A 367 -2.34 -15.37 -16.10
C ASN A 367 -1.39 -15.52 -14.91
N SER A 368 -1.68 -14.85 -13.79
CA SER A 368 -0.84 -14.85 -12.58
C SER A 368 0.60 -14.42 -12.87
N GLU A 369 0.80 -13.50 -13.81
CA GLU A 369 2.13 -12.99 -14.15
C GLU A 369 2.37 -11.68 -13.42
N ALA A 370 3.54 -11.55 -12.79
CA ALA A 370 4.02 -10.27 -12.29
C ALA A 370 5.25 -9.82 -13.08
N ILE A 371 5.32 -8.52 -13.33
CA ILE A 371 6.34 -7.88 -14.15
C ILE A 371 7.17 -7.00 -13.22
N ILE A 372 8.48 -7.21 -13.23
CA ILE A 372 9.45 -6.45 -12.46
C ILE A 372 10.33 -5.71 -13.45
N TYR A 373 10.40 -4.40 -13.31
CA TYR A 373 11.25 -3.55 -14.15
C TYR A 373 12.32 -2.87 -13.31
N ASP A 374 13.57 -3.01 -13.74
CA ASP A 374 14.72 -2.28 -13.21
C ASP A 374 15.07 -1.16 -14.18
N TRP A 375 14.89 0.09 -13.74
CA TRP A 375 15.09 1.25 -14.62
C TRP A 375 16.54 1.70 -14.75
N ASP A 376 17.44 1.26 -13.86
CA ASP A 376 18.88 1.49 -14.04
C ASP A 376 19.46 0.52 -15.06
N ALA A 377 19.03 -0.74 -15.02
CA ALA A 377 19.48 -1.79 -15.93
C ALA A 377 18.66 -1.87 -17.23
N HIS A 378 17.55 -1.13 -17.32
CA HIS A 378 16.53 -1.24 -18.37
C HIS A 378 16.09 -2.69 -18.64
N LEU A 379 15.94 -3.47 -17.56
CA LEU A 379 15.69 -4.90 -17.64
C LEU A 379 14.29 -5.23 -17.11
N THR A 380 13.52 -5.93 -17.94
CA THR A 380 12.20 -6.44 -17.57
C THR A 380 12.29 -7.93 -17.25
N HIS A 381 11.88 -8.30 -16.05
CA HIS A 381 11.70 -9.68 -15.62
C HIS A 381 10.20 -9.99 -15.53
N ARG A 382 9.79 -11.14 -16.09
CA ARG A 382 8.45 -11.67 -15.90
C ARG A 382 8.54 -12.89 -15.00
N ILE A 383 7.83 -12.85 -13.89
CA ILE A 383 7.75 -13.95 -12.92
C ILE A 383 6.35 -14.54 -12.95
N ARG A 384 6.28 -15.86 -12.80
CA ARG A 384 5.03 -16.60 -12.64
C ARG A 384 5.18 -17.50 -11.43
N PRO A 385 4.13 -17.65 -10.61
CA PRO A 385 4.15 -18.65 -9.57
C PRO A 385 4.36 -20.03 -10.21
N PRO A 386 5.11 -20.93 -9.55
CA PRO A 386 5.16 -22.31 -10.00
C PRO A 386 3.73 -22.85 -10.06
N LYS A 387 3.36 -23.50 -11.17
CA LYS A 387 2.07 -24.19 -11.24
C LYS A 387 2.04 -25.19 -10.10
N PRO A 388 0.94 -25.31 -9.33
CA PRO A 388 0.81 -26.38 -8.37
C PRO A 388 1.02 -27.69 -9.13
N THR A 389 2.04 -28.44 -8.75
CA THR A 389 2.23 -29.78 -9.27
C THR A 389 1.06 -30.60 -8.75
N SER A 390 0.08 -30.88 -9.60
CA SER A 390 -0.96 -31.87 -9.33
C SER A 390 -0.25 -33.17 -8.94
N LEU A 391 -0.39 -33.57 -7.67
CA LEU A 391 0.03 -34.88 -7.18
C LEU A 391 -0.99 -35.95 -7.59
#